data_AF-A0A929SIS7-F1
#
_entry.id   AF-A0A929SIS7-F1
#
_cell.length_a   1.000
_cell.length_b   1.000
_cell.length_c   1.000
_cell.angle_alpha   90.00
_cell.angle_beta   90.00
_cell.angle_gamma   90.00
#
_symmetry.space_group_name_H-M   'P 1'
#
loop_
_entity.id
_entity.type
_entity.pdbx_description
1 polymer ?
#
loop_
_entity_poly.entity_id
_entity_poly.type
_entity_poly.pdbx_seq_one_letter_code
_entity_poly.pdbx_strand_id
1 'polypeptide(L)'
;MRCANCGHLSLAVICKICKDHLLSSPARTRVLDGDFKIYSFFDYSEIKNLLHSKHLFHGSFVYGALANLSFKVFARKFSFGSPVNAVPIADRAT
;
A
#
# COMPACT_ATOMS: atom_id res chain seq x y z
N MET A 1 0.89 22.63 -2.82
CA MET A 1 1.21 21.19 -2.72
C MET A 1 0.67 20.48 -3.93
N ARG A 2 1.40 19.50 -4.48
CA ARG A 2 1.03 18.78 -5.70
C ARG A 2 0.99 17.29 -5.42
N CYS A 3 0.09 16.58 -6.09
CA CYS A 3 0.05 15.12 -6.08
C CYS A 3 1.37 14.56 -6.62
N ALA A 4 1.99 13.63 -5.89
CA ALA A 4 3.22 12.96 -6.30
C ALA A 4 3.04 12.09 -7.57
N ASN A 5 1.80 11.72 -7.91
CA ASN A 5 1.51 10.89 -9.09
C ASN A 5 1.23 11.73 -10.35
N CYS A 6 0.30 12.69 -10.27
CA CYS A 6 -0.19 13.44 -11.44
C CYS A 6 0.18 14.92 -11.46
N GLY A 7 0.83 15.46 -10.42
CA GLY A 7 1.22 16.86 -10.35
C GLY A 7 0.08 17.87 -10.12
N HIS A 8 -1.19 17.44 -10.14
CA HIS A 8 -2.33 18.32 -9.84
C HIS A 8 -2.26 18.87 -8.41
N LEU A 9 -2.87 20.05 -8.20
CA LEU A 9 -2.97 20.66 -6.88
C LEU A 9 -3.70 19.70 -5.92
N SER A 10 -3.04 19.38 -4.81
CA SER A 10 -3.62 18.54 -3.76
C SER A 10 -2.96 18.83 -2.42
N LEU A 11 -3.75 18.77 -1.34
CA LEU A 11 -3.22 18.83 0.03
C LEU A 11 -2.66 17.49 0.50
N ALA A 12 -3.06 16.39 -0.14
CA ALA A 12 -2.53 15.07 0.13
C ALA A 12 -1.35 14.74 -0.80
N VAL A 13 -0.44 13.87 -0.34
CA VAL A 13 0.70 13.39 -1.15
C VAL A 13 0.23 12.65 -2.42
N ILE A 14 -0.90 11.94 -2.36
CA ILE A 14 -1.60 11.37 -3.51
C ILE A 14 -3.02 11.92 -3.49
N CYS A 15 -3.47 12.54 -4.59
CA CYS A 15 -4.80 13.12 -4.69
C CYS A 15 -5.89 12.05 -4.69
N LYS A 16 -7.13 12.46 -4.41
CA LYS A 16 -8.29 11.55 -4.35
C LYS A 16 -8.47 10.76 -5.66
N ILE A 17 -8.39 11.42 -6.81
CA ILE A 17 -8.55 10.79 -8.13
C ILE A 17 -7.52 9.68 -8.34
N CYS A 18 -6.24 9.93 -8.04
CA CYS A 18 -5.21 8.89 -8.18
C CYS A 18 -5.40 7.75 -7.17
N LYS A 19 -5.88 8.04 -5.95
CA LYS A 19 -6.21 6.99 -4.97
C LYS A 19 -7.34 6.10 -5.48
N ASP A 20 -8.40 6.71 -6.02
CA ASP A 20 -9.56 5.99 -6.54
C ASP A 20 -9.15 5.12 -7.75
N HIS A 21 -8.29 5.63 -8.64
CA HIS A 21 -7.70 4.85 -9.73
C HIS A 21 -6.87 3.66 -9.20
N LEU A 22 -5.97 3.89 -8.26
CA LEU A 22 -5.16 2.81 -7.66
C LEU A 22 -6.01 1.75 -6.95
N LEU A 23 -7.17 2.14 -6.39
CA LEU A 23 -8.11 1.21 -5.75
C LEU A 23 -9.01 0.47 -6.76
N SER A 24 -9.14 0.97 -7.98
CA SER A 24 -9.90 0.30 -9.04
C SER A 24 -9.18 -0.95 -9.57
N SER A 25 -7.85 -1.00 -9.43
CA SER A 25 -7.06 -2.16 -9.80
C SER A 25 -7.35 -3.33 -8.84
N PRO A 26 -7.74 -4.52 -9.34
CA PRO A 26 -8.15 -5.61 -8.48
C PRO A 26 -6.95 -6.18 -7.70
N ALA A 27 -7.09 -6.29 -6.39
CA ALA A 27 -6.11 -7.01 -5.57
C ALA A 27 -6.07 -8.49 -5.97
N ARG A 28 -4.87 -8.98 -6.30
CA ARG A 28 -4.58 -10.34 -6.77
C ARG A 28 -3.88 -11.14 -5.67
N THR A 29 -4.20 -12.42 -5.59
CA THR A 29 -3.53 -13.37 -4.69
C THR A 29 -2.97 -14.52 -5.51
N ARG A 30 -1.69 -14.83 -5.34
CA ARG A 30 -1.04 -16.01 -5.92
C ARG A 30 -0.65 -16.95 -4.79
N VAL A 31 -0.97 -18.23 -4.95
CA VAL A 31 -0.54 -19.29 -4.01
C VAL A 31 0.68 -19.99 -4.62
N LEU A 32 1.73 -20.13 -3.83
CA LEU A 32 2.94 -20.89 -4.15
C LEU A 32 2.94 -22.22 -3.38
N ASP A 33 3.95 -23.05 -3.65
CA ASP A 33 4.15 -24.32 -2.96
C ASP A 33 4.21 -24.13 -1.44
N GLY A 34 3.60 -25.07 -0.71
CA GLY A 34 3.49 -24.99 0.75
C GLY A 34 2.47 -23.97 1.26
N ASP A 35 1.41 -23.69 0.49
CA ASP A 35 0.32 -22.75 0.85
C ASP A 35 0.77 -21.30 1.09
N PHE A 36 1.94 -20.92 0.57
CA PHE A 36 2.46 -19.57 0.72
C PHE A 36 1.71 -18.58 -0.19
N LYS A 37 1.03 -17.59 0.39
CA LYS A 37 0.18 -16.62 -0.33
C LYS A 37 0.90 -15.29 -0.56
N ILE A 38 1.04 -14.91 -1.82
CA ILE A 38 1.51 -13.58 -2.24
C ILE A 38 0.32 -12.70 -2.56
N TYR A 39 0.23 -11.55 -1.89
CA TYR A 39 -0.81 -10.54 -2.12
C TYR A 39 -0.24 -9.36 -2.89
N SER A 40 -0.88 -9.01 -4.01
CA SER A 40 -0.50 -7.88 -4.86
C SER A 40 -1.67 -6.92 -5.00
N PHE A 41 -1.44 -5.63 -4.75
CA PHE A 41 -2.50 -4.61 -4.71
C PHE A 41 -2.48 -3.64 -5.89
N PHE A 42 -1.32 -3.44 -6.51
CA PHE A 42 -1.13 -2.47 -7.59
C PHE A 42 -0.31 -3.11 -8.71
N ASP A 43 -0.51 -2.65 -9.94
CA ASP A 43 0.42 -2.94 -11.02
C ASP A 43 1.69 -2.10 -10.89
N TYR A 44 2.84 -2.71 -11.15
CA TYR A 44 4.11 -2.00 -11.06
C TYR A 44 4.15 -0.79 -11.99
N SER A 45 3.57 -0.89 -13.19
CA SER A 45 3.47 0.21 -14.15
C SER A 45 2.73 1.43 -13.57
N GLU A 46 1.73 1.23 -12.72
CA GLU A 46 0.93 2.30 -12.12
C GLU A 46 1.67 3.03 -10.99
N ILE A 47 2.45 2.29 -10.20
CA ILE A 47 3.14 2.84 -9.02
C ILE A 47 4.63 3.06 -9.21
N LYS A 48 5.20 2.75 -10.38
CA LYS A 48 6.65 2.84 -10.65
C LYS A 48 7.22 4.20 -10.22
N ASN A 49 6.61 5.29 -10.67
CA ASN A 49 7.06 6.65 -10.36
C ASN A 49 6.98 6.94 -8.85
N LEU A 50 5.94 6.43 -8.19
CA LEU A 50 5.76 6.55 -6.74
C LEU A 50 6.81 5.75 -5.97
N LEU A 51 7.17 4.55 -6.42
CA LEU A 51 8.22 3.74 -5.80
C LEU A 51 9.60 4.37 -5.94
N HIS A 52 9.90 4.99 -7.09
CA HIS A 52 11.17 5.71 -7.27
C HIS A 52 11.32 6.92 -6.34
N SER A 53 10.25 7.38 -5.68
CA SER A 53 10.32 8.45 -4.68
C SER A 53 10.96 8.03 -3.35
N LYS A 54 11.30 6.74 -3.15
CA LYS A 54 11.86 6.20 -1.90
C LYS A 54 13.02 7.01 -1.32
N HIS A 55 13.90 7.51 -2.19
CA HIS A 55 15.10 8.26 -1.81
C HIS A 55 14.91 9.77 -1.87
N LEU A 56 13.68 10.24 -2.10
CA LEU A 56 13.31 11.63 -2.07
C LEU A 56 12.72 11.99 -0.71
N PHE A 57 12.81 13.26 -0.33
CA PHE A 57 12.28 13.77 0.94
C PHE A 57 10.80 13.40 1.16
N HIS A 58 10.00 13.39 0.11
CA HIS A 58 8.57 13.09 0.19
C HIS A 58 8.25 11.58 0.11
N GLY A 59 9.27 10.71 -0.03
CA GLY A 59 9.10 9.27 -0.22
C GLY A 59 8.39 8.59 0.94
N SER A 60 8.72 8.95 2.18
CA SER A 60 8.06 8.37 3.37
C SER A 60 6.55 8.60 3.35
N PHE A 61 6.09 9.77 2.91
CA PHE A 61 4.66 10.08 2.78
C PHE A 61 4.00 9.28 1.64
N VAL A 62 4.68 9.12 0.50
CA VAL A 62 4.19 8.32 -0.63
C VAL A 62 4.02 6.86 -0.20
N TYR A 63 5.04 6.27 0.43
CA TYR A 63 4.99 4.90 0.92
C TYR A 63 3.94 4.72 2.01
N GLY A 64 3.80 5.67 2.93
CA GLY A 64 2.73 5.67 3.93
C GLY A 64 1.33 5.74 3.29
N ALA A 65 1.16 6.51 2.21
CA ALA A 65 -0.11 6.56 1.48
C ALA A 65 -0.41 5.24 0.75
N LEU A 66 0.57 4.64 0.08
CA LEU A 66 0.43 3.34 -0.58
C LEU A 66 0.11 2.22 0.42
N ALA A 67 0.82 2.17 1.55
CA ALA A 67 0.58 1.20 2.62
C ALA A 67 -0.83 1.30 3.18
N ASN A 68 -1.31 2.52 3.43
CA ASN A 68 -2.69 2.74 3.91
C ASN A 68 -3.74 2.27 2.89
N LEU A 69 -3.50 2.44 1.59
CA LEU A 69 -4.41 1.95 0.56
C LEU A 69 -4.42 0.41 0.53
N SER A 70 -3.25 -0.23 0.46
CA SER A 70 -3.14 -1.68 0.36
C SER A 70 -3.68 -2.38 1.62
N PHE A 71 -3.30 -1.91 2.81
CA PHE A 71 -3.75 -2.55 4.05
C PHE A 71 -5.24 -2.39 4.29
N LYS A 72 -5.87 -1.29 3.85
CA LYS A 72 -7.34 -1.17 3.91
C LYS A 72 -8.04 -2.21 3.04
N VAL A 73 -7.51 -2.49 1.84
CA VAL A 73 -8.06 -3.53 0.97
C VAL A 73 -7.85 -4.91 1.58
N PHE A 74 -6.65 -5.17 2.11
CA PHE A 74 -6.32 -6.42 2.77
C PHE A 74 -7.23 -6.68 3.98
N ALA A 75 -7.35 -5.71 4.89
CA ALA A 75 -8.12 -5.83 6.13
C ALA A 75 -9.60 -6.12 5.90
N ARG A 76 -10.18 -5.73 4.75
CA ARG A 76 -11.56 -6.06 4.39
C ARG A 76 -11.75 -7.52 3.96
N LYS A 77 -10.71 -8.13 3.38
CA LYS A 77 -10.74 -9.51 2.88
C LYS A 77 -10.21 -10.52 3.92
N PHE A 78 -9.36 -10.05 4.82
CA PHE A 78 -8.68 -10.90 5.77
C PHE A 78 -9.55 -11.13 7.00
N SER A 79 -9.81 -12.39 7.30
CA SER A 79 -10.49 -12.84 8.52
C SER A 79 -9.68 -13.94 9.18
N PHE A 80 -9.76 -14.02 10.50
CA PHE A 80 -9.19 -15.13 11.26
C PHE A 80 -10.23 -16.23 11.41
N GLY A 81 -9.82 -17.48 11.21
CA GLY A 81 -10.70 -18.65 11.44
C GLY A 81 -10.93 -18.96 12.93
N SER A 82 -10.20 -18.29 13.82
CA SER A 82 -10.28 -18.43 15.27
C SER A 82 -9.90 -17.11 15.94
N PRO A 83 -10.24 -16.91 17.23
CA PRO A 83 -9.71 -15.78 18.00
C PRO A 83 -8.18 -15.83 18.02
N VAL A 84 -7.56 -14.69 17.72
CA VAL A 84 -6.09 -14.55 17.75
C VAL A 84 -5.69 -13.40 18.68
N ASN A 85 -4.54 -13.55 19.32
CA ASN A 85 -3.89 -12.48 20.05
C ASN A 85 -2.87 -11.80 19.13
N ALA A 86 -2.99 -10.48 18.96
CA ALA A 86 -1.99 -9.70 18.22
C ALA A 86 -0.92 -9.21 19.21
N VAL A 87 0.31 -9.69 19.07
CA VAL A 87 1.46 -9.21 19.86
C VAL A 87 2.36 -8.38 18.94
N PRO A 88 2.41 -7.04 19.11
CA PRO A 88 3.31 -6.21 18.34
C PRO A 88 4.76 -6.47 18.79
N ILE A 89 5.63 -6.84 17.87
CA ILE A 89 7.07 -6.92 18.11
C ILE A 89 7.65 -5.54 17.82
N ALA A 90 8.02 -4.81 18.86
CA ALA A 90 8.70 -3.53 18.72
C ALA A 90 10.22 -3.79 18.67
N ASP A 91 10.82 -3.58 17.51
CA ASP A 91 12.26 -3.76 17.29
C ASP A 91 13.07 -2.57 17.82
N ARG A 92 12.79 -2.13 19.05
CA ARG A 92 13.68 -1.21 19.79
C ARG A 92 14.80 -2.05 20.39
N ALA A 93 15.79 -2.37 19.58
CA ALA A 93 17.09 -2.77 20.09
C ALA A 93 17.68 -1.56 20.84
N THR A 94 17.69 -1.65 22.16
CA THR A 94 18.43 -0.77 23.07
C THR A 94 19.91 -0.71 22.72
#